data_AF-A0A9D6Q0H5-F1
#
_entry.id   AF-A0A9D6Q0H5-F1
#
_cell.length_a   1.000
_cell.length_b   1.000
_cell.length_c   1.000
_cell.angle_alpha   90.00
_cell.angle_beta   90.00
_cell.angle_gamma   90.00
#
_symmetry.space_group_name_H-M   'P 1'
#
loop_
_entity.id
_entity.type
_entity.pdbx_description
1 polymer ?
#
loop_
_entity_poly.entity_id
_entity_poly.type
_entity_poly.pdbx_seq_one_letter_code
_entity_poly.pdbx_strand_id
1 'polypeptide(L)' 'MLRVGIFELRDTVQRMERSIRARDEKLAQELMAAYDELVSRFTADFQDERDELLSRGGALMLIQQVLHKPAQ' A
#
# COMPACT_ATOMS: atom_id res chain seq x y z
N MET A 1 -12.05 18.63 8.49
CA MET A 1 -11.49 17.33 8.86
C MET A 1 -12.06 16.31 7.88
N LEU A 2 -11.25 15.78 6.96
CA LEU A 2 -11.71 14.77 6.00
C LEU A 2 -12.09 13.50 6.77
N ARG A 3 -13.39 13.28 7.01
CA ARG A 3 -13.90 11.97 7.42
C ARG A 3 -13.96 11.10 6.15
N VAL A 4 -12.81 10.57 5.74
CA VAL A 4 -12.81 9.45 4.80
C VAL A 4 -13.41 8.26 5.56
N GLY A 5 -14.49 7.69 5.04
CA GLY A 5 -15.11 6.51 5.63
C GLY A 5 -14.17 5.31 5.53
N ILE A 6 -14.25 4.38 6.48
CA ILE A 6 -13.40 3.18 6.48
C ILE A 6 -13.51 2.39 5.16
N PHE A 7 -14.70 2.36 4.56
CA PHE A 7 -14.95 1.76 3.23
C PHE A 7 -14.19 2.48 2.11
N GLU A 8 -14.22 3.82 2.08
CA GLU A 8 -13.52 4.61 1.06
C GLU A 8 -12.00 4.46 1.18
N LEU A 9 -11.51 4.33 2.41
CA LEU A 9 -10.10 4.06 2.68
C LEU A 9 -9.70 2.66 2.19
N ARG A 10 -10.50 1.64 2.51
CA ARG A 10 -10.30 0.26 2.04
C ARG A 10 -10.29 0.17 0.52
N ASP A 11 -11.28 0.78 -0.14
CA ASP A 11 -11.37 0.82 -1.61
C ASP A 11 -10.17 1.52 -2.24
N THR A 12 -9.66 2.56 -1.60
CA THR A 12 -8.47 3.27 -2.04
C THR A 12 -7.21 2.41 -1.94
N VAL A 13 -7.00 1.74 -0.81
CA VAL A 13 -5.87 0.81 -0.62
C VAL A 13 -5.93 -0.31 -1.67
N GLN A 14 -7.09 -0.98 -1.83
CA GLN A 14 -7.25 -2.06 -2.81
C GLN A 14 -7.03 -1.59 -4.25
N ARG A 15 -7.47 -0.39 -4.60
CA ARG A 15 -7.22 0.21 -5.93
C ARG A 15 -5.73 0.44 -6.16
N MET A 16 -5.01 0.96 -5.17
CA MET A 16 -3.56 1.17 -5.25
C MET A 16 -2.81 -0.16 -5.40
N GLU A 17 -3.14 -1.16 -4.59
CA GLU A 17 -2.54 -2.50 -4.68
C GLU A 17 -2.72 -3.10 -6.08
N ARG A 18 -3.94 -3.10 -6.61
CA ARG A 18 -4.21 -3.60 -7.96
C ARG A 18 -3.42 -2.84 -9.02
N SER A 19 -3.36 -1.51 -8.91
CA SER A 19 -2.66 -0.68 -9.88
C SER A 19 -1.15 -0.93 -9.90
N ILE A 20 -0.52 -1.17 -8.74
CA ILE A 20 0.92 -1.42 -8.67
C ILE A 20 1.22 -2.86 -9.11
N ARG A 21 0.42 -3.85 -8.67
CA ARG A 21 0.60 -5.26 -9.09
C ARG A 21 0.39 -5.48 -10.59
N ALA A 22 -0.39 -4.63 -11.26
CA ALA A 22 -0.57 -4.69 -12.71
C ALA A 22 0.66 -4.23 -13.51
N ARG A 23 1.69 -3.69 -12.85
CA ARG A 23 2.94 -3.29 -13.52
C ARG A 23 3.83 -4.51 -13.74
N ASP A 24 4.40 -4.63 -14.93
CA ASP A 24 5.31 -5.73 -15.31
C ASP A 24 6.79 -5.44 -14.96
N GLU A 25 7.04 -4.35 -14.25
CA GLU A 25 8.38 -3.94 -13.84
C GLU A 25 8.88 -4.85 -12.71
N LYS A 26 10.07 -5.46 -12.87
CA LYS A 26 10.71 -6.30 -11.83
C LYS A 26 10.78 -5.61 -10.46
N LEU A 27 11.11 -4.31 -10.46
CA LEU A 27 11.17 -3.51 -9.24
C LEU A 27 9.80 -3.41 -8.56
N ALA A 28 8.71 -3.28 -9.32
CA ALA A 28 7.36 -3.25 -8.75
C ALA A 28 7.00 -4.60 -8.11
N GLN A 29 7.38 -5.72 -8.75
CA GLN A 29 7.17 -7.07 -8.20
C GLN A 29 7.95 -7.27 -6.88
N GLU A 30 9.22 -6.85 -6.85
CA GLU A 30 10.07 -6.93 -5.64
C GLU A 30 9.52 -6.06 -4.49
N LEU A 31 9.10 -4.83 -4.78
CA LEU A 31 8.51 -3.93 -3.78
C LEU A 31 7.16 -4.45 -3.25
N MET A 32 6.33 -5.03 -4.12
CA MET A 32 5.05 -5.61 -3.68
C MET A 32 5.24 -6.90 -2.87
N ALA A 33 6.30 -7.68 -3.11
CA ALA A 33 6.64 -8.82 -2.26
C ALA A 33 7.02 -8.36 -0.84
N ALA A 34 7.87 -7.32 -0.73
CA ALA A 34 8.21 -6.72 0.56
C ALA A 34 6.99 -6.09 1.27
N TYR A 35 6.08 -5.49 0.50
CA TYR A 35 4.80 -5.00 1.02
C TYR A 35 3.95 -6.12 1.61
N ASP A 36 3.86 -7.28 0.95
CA ASP A 36 3.07 -8.42 1.45
C ASP A 36 3.60 -8.95 2.78
N GLU A 37 4.92 -9.01 2.95
CA GLU A 37 5.54 -9.32 4.24
C GLU A 37 5.18 -8.28 5.32
N LEU A 38 5.17 -6.99 4.96
CA LEU A 38 4.84 -5.91 5.89
C LEU A 38 3.36 -5.92 6.30
N VAL A 39 2.44 -6.18 5.37
CA VAL A 39 0.99 -6.28 5.64
C VAL A 39 0.71 -7.34 6.69
N SER A 40 1.36 -8.50 6.61
CA SER A 40 1.19 -9.57 7.61
C SER A 40 1.53 -9.10 9.04
N ARG A 41 2.50 -8.19 9.18
CA ARG A 41 2.88 -7.59 10.46
C ARG A 41 1.86 -6.56 10.91
N PHE A 42 1.38 -5.71 10.00
CA PHE A 42 0.33 -4.74 10.31
C PHE A 42 -0.94 -5.39 10.85
N THR A 43 -1.39 -6.49 10.24
CA THR A 43 -2.56 -7.22 10.75
C THR A 43 -2.32 -7.85 12.13
N ALA A 44 -1.06 -8.17 12.49
CA ALA A 44 -0.71 -8.67 13.81
C ALA A 44 -0.55 -7.56 14.87
N ASP A 45 -0.02 -6.40 14.46
CA ASP A 45 0.36 -5.30 15.34
C ASP A 45 -0.78 -4.31 15.59
N PHE A 46 -1.71 -4.14 14.63
CA PHE A 46 -2.83 -3.20 14.75
C PHE A 46 -4.14 -3.89 15.16
N GLN A 47 -4.82 -3.29 16.13
CA GLN A 47 -6.15 -3.74 16.60
C GLN A 47 -7.30 -2.99 15.92
N ASP A 48 -7.03 -1.84 15.30
CA ASP A 48 -8.00 -1.03 14.56
C ASP A 48 -7.75 -1.17 13.05
N GLU A 49 -8.79 -1.56 12.31
CA GLU A 49 -8.75 -1.69 10.84
C GLU A 49 -8.32 -0.38 10.17
N ARG A 50 -8.70 0.77 10.72
CA ARG A 50 -8.34 2.07 10.18
C ARG A 50 -6.83 2.28 10.22
N ASP A 51 -6.18 1.90 11.31
CA ASP A 51 -4.74 2.07 11.47
C ASP A 51 -3.96 1.13 10.56
N GLU A 52 -4.47 -0.10 10.37
CA GLU A 52 -3.93 -1.03 9.36
C GLU A 52 -4.01 -0.42 7.97
N LEU A 53 -5.21 0.06 7.56
CA LEU A 53 -5.43 0.61 6.22
C LEU A 53 -4.64 1.90 5.98
N LEU A 54 -4.49 2.76 6.98
CA LEU A 54 -3.65 3.96 6.88
C LEU A 54 -2.17 3.60 6.70
N SER A 55 -1.69 2.61 7.45
CA SER A 55 -0.30 2.13 7.35
C SER A 55 -0.03 1.49 5.99
N ARG A 56 -0.96 0.68 5.49
CA ARG A 56 -0.93 0.11 4.13
C ARG A 56 -0.92 1.20 3.06
N GLY A 57 -1.80 2.19 3.18
CA GLY A 57 -1.83 3.34 2.27
C GLY A 57 -0.50 4.11 2.24
N GLY A 58 0.09 4.38 3.41
CA GLY A 58 1.39 5.03 3.52
C GLY A 58 2.52 4.23 2.84
N ALA A 59 2.57 2.92 3.07
CA ALA A 59 3.55 2.04 2.41
C ALA A 59 3.40 2.06 0.87
N LEU A 60 2.16 2.00 0.37
CA LEU A 60 1.88 2.05 -1.07
C LEU A 60 2.27 3.41 -1.69
N MET A 61 2.09 4.52 -0.98
CA MET A 61 2.56 5.84 -1.44
C MET A 61 4.08 5.89 -1.57
N LEU A 62 4.82 5.29 -0.62
CA LEU A 62 6.28 5.20 -0.71
C LEU A 62 6.73 4.34 -1.89
N ILE A 63 6.07 3.21 -2.12
CA ILE A 63 6.33 2.36 -3.30
C ILE A 63 6.10 3.15 -4.58
N GLN A 64 4.97 3.86 -4.70
CA GLN A 64 4.69 4.70 -5.86
C GLN A 64 5.75 5.79 -6.05
N GLN A 65 6.24 6.40 -4.97
CA GLN A 65 7.30 7.40 -5.05
C GLN A 65 8.62 6.81 -5.58
N VAL A 66 8.95 5.57 -5.20
CA VAL A 66 10.13 4.86 -5.73
C VAL A 66 9.93 4.54 -7.21
N LEU A 67 8.77 4.03 -7.60
CA LEU A 67 8.46 3.66 -8.99
C LEU A 67 8.32 4.87 -9.93
N HIS A 68 7.97 6.05 -9.41
CA HIS A 68 7.95 7.29 -10.21
C HIS A 68 9.31 7.99 -10.27
N LYS A 69 10.28 7.59 -9.45
CA LYS A 69 11.64 8.16 -9.52
C LYS A 69 12.34 7.57 -10.75
N PRO A 70 12.84 8.39 -11.69
CA PRO A 70 13.68 7.88 -12.76
C PRO A 70 14.92 7.22 -12.17
N ALA A 71 15.35 6.09 -12.73
CA ALA A 71 16.63 5.47 -12.38
C ALA A 71 17.75 6.50 -12.56
N GLN A 72 18.52 6.75 -11.49
CA GLN A 72 19.68 7.63 -11.52
C GLN A 72 20.88 6.92 -12.15
#